data_AF-A0A183T4C9-F1
#
_entry.id   AF-A0A183T4C9-F1
#
_cell.length_a   1.000
_cell.length_b   1.000
_cell.length_c   1.000
_cell.angle_alpha   90.00
_cell.angle_beta   90.00
_cell.angle_gamma   90.00
#
_symmetry.space_group_name_H-M   'P 1'
#
loop_
_entity.id
_entity.type
_entity.pdbx_description
1 polymer ?
#
loop_
_entity_poly.entity_id
_entity_poly.type
_entity_poly.pdbx_seq_one_letter_code
_entity_poly.pdbx_strand_id
1 'polypeptide(L)'
;MVVRRRRKHLPTGLTSAAAVSGASSSSLSSDAETAPVPPPRHRKPSKLPLFLVLVIALSSHFLHSGHVATLHENHLSFALLSNRERELTFFTEMAFYYSFYKQILLADSLSSGVLSLFNDTLTEYPNQLGCLNNSFGEHGYLPGLVICFSSESGKTYPGINVLERFNVYPEVLLAVLYRFARQWNLLSSQCFQVSLGDVDQVHALAVPAQDFDLHKNQAQLNASLMEIGTGSGGSVLSCDGLREPPTFYVNVVYFLAGLTTLGLSLSGWLVANCGLPHPSLSHAMISIWGAILPVCAFFFNHKEATRVQWTPPLRESFSYPFFVVQQTALLWLLKDSSRTRPLRLLKCLLFILLLLAVQLPWQFSQFALLTQLASLLGAYAIGLLSRAPLSTPLLRLFSAFVTRLEDLVFCQLVALLLSFCAQFGNRLLLLSLYFPLLIGSLAGTLQLNRHIFLPLSKFIWWR
;
A
#
# COMPACT_ATOMS: atom_id res chain seq x y z
N MET A 1 19.80 -45.14 -16.39
CA MET A 1 21.23 -45.14 -16.74
C MET A 1 21.38 -45.39 -18.23
N VAL A 2 21.78 -44.38 -19.02
CA VAL A 2 22.29 -44.59 -20.39
C VAL A 2 23.51 -43.68 -20.54
N VAL A 3 24.67 -44.31 -20.66
CA VAL A 3 26.00 -43.72 -20.62
C VAL A 3 26.35 -43.11 -21.98
N ARG A 4 26.75 -41.84 -21.97
CA ARG A 4 27.17 -41.04 -23.12
C ARG A 4 28.64 -41.35 -23.45
N ARG A 5 28.92 -41.98 -24.60
CA ARG A 5 30.29 -42.18 -25.12
C ARG A 5 30.91 -40.84 -25.51
N ARG A 6 32.02 -40.47 -24.85
CA ARG A 6 32.96 -39.41 -25.29
C ARG A 6 33.94 -40.01 -26.30
N ARG A 7 34.12 -39.39 -27.47
CA ARG A 7 35.35 -39.52 -28.27
C ARG A 7 36.11 -38.20 -28.19
N LYS A 8 37.35 -38.29 -27.69
CA LYS A 8 38.39 -37.26 -27.73
C LYS A 8 39.09 -37.37 -29.08
N HIS A 9 39.46 -36.25 -29.69
CA HIS A 9 40.58 -36.19 -30.63
C HIS A 9 41.46 -34.99 -30.27
N LEU A 10 42.75 -35.28 -30.12
CA LEU A 10 43.92 -34.38 -30.03
C LEU A 10 44.94 -34.90 -31.08
N PRO A 11 46.06 -34.22 -31.39
CA PRO A 11 46.40 -33.81 -32.75
C PRO A 11 47.79 -34.34 -33.20
N THR A 12 48.12 -34.17 -34.48
CA THR A 12 49.47 -34.32 -35.07
C THR A 12 49.44 -33.57 -36.41
N GLY A 13 50.28 -32.58 -36.74
CA GLY A 13 51.76 -32.60 -36.88
C GLY A 13 52.07 -32.56 -38.39
N LEU A 14 52.43 -31.40 -38.99
CA LEU A 14 53.78 -30.86 -39.27
C LEU A 14 54.37 -31.25 -40.64
N THR A 15 54.70 -30.22 -41.46
CA THR A 15 55.76 -30.04 -42.52
C THR A 15 55.20 -29.09 -43.60
N SER A 16 55.88 -28.18 -44.31
CA SER A 16 57.20 -27.50 -44.28
C SER A 16 57.31 -26.71 -45.62
N ALA A 17 57.78 -25.44 -45.60
CA ALA A 17 58.48 -24.68 -46.68
C ALA A 17 57.79 -24.46 -48.07
N ALA A 18 58.00 -23.41 -48.88
CA ALA A 18 58.61 -22.08 -48.80
C ALA A 18 58.29 -21.30 -50.12
N ALA A 19 58.36 -19.96 -50.06
CA ALA A 19 58.82 -19.03 -51.12
C ALA A 19 57.97 -18.60 -52.36
N VAL A 20 57.69 -17.28 -52.38
CA VAL A 20 58.01 -16.28 -53.45
C VAL A 20 57.00 -15.94 -54.58
N SER A 21 56.55 -14.66 -54.51
CA SER A 21 56.21 -13.63 -55.53
C SER A 21 55.31 -13.90 -56.75
N GLY A 22 54.44 -12.92 -57.04
CA GLY A 22 53.98 -12.62 -58.41
C GLY A 22 52.60 -11.99 -58.47
N ALA A 23 52.54 -10.71 -58.86
CA ALA A 23 51.30 -10.00 -59.18
C ALA A 23 50.74 -10.44 -60.53
N SER A 24 49.42 -10.63 -60.64
CA SER A 24 48.63 -10.25 -61.82
C SER A 24 47.14 -10.50 -61.60
N SER A 25 46.35 -9.51 -62.01
CA SER A 25 44.91 -9.53 -62.18
C SER A 25 44.44 -10.60 -63.16
N SER A 26 43.45 -11.40 -62.77
CA SER A 26 42.45 -11.93 -63.72
C SER A 26 41.20 -12.38 -62.96
N SER A 27 40.08 -11.76 -63.33
CA SER A 27 38.72 -12.18 -63.03
C SER A 27 38.48 -13.65 -63.39
N LEU A 28 38.06 -14.47 -62.43
CA LEU A 28 37.31 -15.69 -62.72
C LEU A 28 36.30 -15.94 -61.59
N SER A 29 35.05 -16.05 -61.99
CA SER A 29 33.89 -16.47 -61.21
C SER A 29 34.08 -17.86 -60.61
N SER A 30 33.86 -17.99 -59.31
CA SER A 30 33.54 -19.27 -58.68
C SER A 30 32.55 -19.03 -57.55
N ASP A 31 31.36 -19.61 -57.70
CA ASP A 31 30.28 -19.63 -56.73
C ASP A 31 30.78 -20.14 -55.37
N ALA A 32 30.98 -19.22 -54.42
CA ALA A 32 31.24 -19.56 -53.03
C ALA A 32 29.89 -19.75 -52.32
N GLU A 33 29.50 -21.03 -52.21
CA GLU A 33 28.41 -21.50 -51.38
C GLU A 33 28.57 -20.94 -49.96
N THR A 34 27.71 -19.99 -49.59
CA THR A 34 27.77 -19.28 -48.32
C THR A 34 27.29 -20.23 -47.23
N ALA A 35 28.24 -20.84 -46.50
CA ALA A 35 27.94 -21.64 -45.33
C ALA A 35 27.06 -20.80 -44.36
N PRO A 36 25.90 -21.33 -43.90
CA PRO A 36 25.01 -20.56 -43.05
C PRO A 36 25.69 -20.31 -41.71
N VAL A 37 25.97 -19.04 -41.42
CA VAL A 37 26.39 -18.58 -40.09
C VAL A 37 25.33 -19.04 -39.09
N PRO A 38 25.67 -19.87 -38.08
CA PRO A 38 24.68 -20.31 -37.11
C PRO A 38 24.13 -19.08 -36.37
N PRO A 39 22.81 -19.01 -36.14
CA PRO A 39 22.22 -17.87 -35.45
C PRO A 39 22.90 -17.67 -34.09
N PRO A 40 23.14 -16.42 -33.66
CA PRO A 40 23.81 -16.16 -32.40
C PRO A 40 23.07 -16.89 -31.28
N ARG A 41 23.76 -17.79 -30.58
CA ARG A 41 23.22 -18.45 -29.39
C ARG A 41 22.89 -17.36 -28.37
N HIS A 42 21.61 -17.02 -28.26
CA HIS A 42 21.10 -16.18 -27.17
C HIS A 42 21.45 -16.84 -25.83
N ARG A 43 22.55 -16.40 -25.21
CA ARG A 43 22.82 -16.70 -23.79
C ARG A 43 21.64 -16.16 -23.00
N LYS A 44 20.96 -17.04 -22.25
CA LYS A 44 19.92 -16.62 -21.31
C LYS A 44 20.52 -15.55 -20.39
N PRO A 45 19.90 -14.37 -20.25
CA PRO A 45 20.44 -13.32 -19.40
C PRO A 45 20.59 -13.83 -17.97
N SER A 46 21.71 -13.50 -17.32
CA SER A 46 21.94 -13.88 -15.93
C SER A 46 20.87 -13.29 -15.04
N LYS A 47 20.25 -14.09 -14.16
CA LYS A 47 19.27 -13.63 -13.17
C LYS A 47 19.88 -12.92 -11.95
N LEU A 48 21.21 -12.91 -11.85
CA LEU A 48 21.97 -12.32 -10.75
C LEU A 48 21.61 -10.86 -10.40
N PRO A 49 21.50 -9.91 -11.37
CA PRO A 49 21.14 -8.52 -11.04
C PRO A 49 19.72 -8.38 -10.47
N LEU A 50 18.77 -9.19 -10.96
CA LEU A 50 17.41 -9.21 -10.40
C LEU A 50 17.41 -9.73 -8.96
N PHE A 51 18.15 -10.80 -8.70
CA PHE A 51 18.28 -11.35 -7.35
C PHE A 51 18.87 -10.32 -6.37
N LEU A 52 19.94 -9.64 -6.77
CA LEU A 52 20.56 -8.59 -5.95
C LEU A 52 19.58 -7.45 -5.64
N VAL A 53 18.80 -7.02 -6.63
CA VAL A 53 17.78 -5.97 -6.43
C VAL A 53 16.69 -6.42 -5.46
N LEU A 54 16.23 -7.67 -5.54
CA LEU A 54 15.26 -8.21 -4.58
C LEU A 54 15.84 -8.24 -3.16
N VAL A 55 17.12 -8.58 -3.01
CA VAL A 55 17.81 -8.53 -1.71
C VAL A 55 17.87 -7.10 -1.19
N ILE A 56 18.23 -6.12 -2.03
CA ILE A 56 18.25 -4.69 -1.66
C ILE A 56 16.85 -4.21 -1.24
N ALA A 57 15.82 -4.59 -2.00
CA ALA A 57 14.43 -4.22 -1.72
C ALA A 57 13.94 -4.77 -0.38
N LEU A 58 14.24 -6.05 -0.11
CA LEU A 58 13.89 -6.71 1.15
C LEU A 58 14.71 -6.18 2.33
N SER A 59 16.01 -5.94 2.16
CA SER A 59 16.82 -5.33 3.22
C SER A 59 16.31 -3.92 3.54
N SER A 60 16.00 -3.13 2.52
CA SER A 60 15.42 -1.79 2.67
C SER A 60 14.10 -1.80 3.44
N HIS A 61 13.24 -2.80 3.18
CA HIS A 61 11.98 -2.99 3.89
C HIS A 61 12.19 -3.17 5.39
N PHE A 62 13.01 -4.15 5.78
CA PHE A 62 13.27 -4.45 7.18
C PHE A 62 14.02 -3.31 7.88
N LEU A 63 14.96 -2.66 7.18
CA LEU A 63 15.67 -1.49 7.71
C LEU A 63 14.71 -0.33 8.00
N HIS A 64 13.79 0.00 7.09
CA HIS A 64 12.82 1.07 7.34
C HIS A 64 11.84 0.72 8.46
N SER A 65 11.34 -0.51 8.49
CA SER A 65 10.45 -0.99 9.55
C SER A 65 11.10 -0.88 10.94
N GLY A 66 12.34 -1.36 11.07
CA GLY A 66 13.12 -1.24 12.31
C GLY A 66 13.48 0.20 12.66
N HIS A 67 13.78 1.03 11.66
CA HIS A 67 14.09 2.45 11.87
C HIS A 67 12.90 3.21 12.47
N VAL A 68 11.71 3.03 11.90
CA VAL A 68 10.48 3.66 12.42
C VAL A 68 10.16 3.16 13.84
N ALA A 69 10.28 1.86 14.08
CA ALA A 69 10.07 1.29 15.42
C ALA A 69 11.05 1.89 16.44
N THR A 70 12.33 2.02 16.07
CA THR A 70 13.36 2.63 16.93
C THR A 70 13.10 4.12 17.18
N LEU A 71 12.66 4.86 16.16
CA LEU A 71 12.31 6.27 16.32
C LEU A 71 11.10 6.48 17.24
N HIS A 72 10.10 5.60 17.13
CA HIS A 72 8.95 5.61 18.04
C HIS A 72 9.36 5.29 19.48
N GLU A 73 10.18 4.26 19.67
CA GLU A 73 10.69 3.88 20.99
C GLU A 73 11.51 5.00 21.61
N ASN A 74 12.42 5.62 20.85
CA ASN A 74 13.22 6.74 21.34
C ASN A 74 12.39 7.98 21.69
N HIS A 75 11.23 8.16 21.05
CA HIS A 75 10.37 9.32 21.29
C HIS A 75 9.45 9.13 22.51
N LEU A 76 8.87 7.95 22.69
CA LEU A 76 7.85 7.71 23.73
C LEU A 76 8.33 6.82 24.87
N SER A 77 9.48 6.15 24.72
CA SER A 77 9.89 5.04 25.59
C SER A 77 8.74 4.02 25.74
N PHE A 78 8.16 3.65 24.61
CA PHE A 78 6.86 2.96 24.53
C PHE A 78 6.87 1.62 25.26
N ALA A 79 8.01 0.90 25.27
CA ALA A 79 8.16 -0.35 25.99
C ALA A 79 8.05 -0.18 27.52
N LEU A 80 8.50 0.96 28.07
CA LEU A 80 8.47 1.23 29.52
C LEU A 80 7.06 1.56 30.03
N LEU A 81 6.19 2.08 29.16
CA LEU A 81 4.83 2.46 29.51
C LEU A 81 3.94 1.23 29.77
N SER A 82 3.06 1.32 30.76
CA SER A 82 2.00 0.34 30.97
C SER A 82 0.99 0.35 29.82
N ASN A 83 0.20 -0.71 29.67
CA ASN A 83 -0.80 -0.78 28.60
C ASN A 83 -1.80 0.39 28.61
N ARG A 84 -2.21 0.86 29.79
CA ARG A 84 -3.11 2.01 29.89
C ARG A 84 -2.42 3.29 29.41
N GLU A 85 -1.16 3.51 29.81
CA GLU A 85 -0.38 4.67 29.37
C GLU A 85 -0.10 4.63 27.87
N ARG A 86 0.22 3.47 27.30
CA ARG A 86 0.36 3.29 25.86
C ARG A 86 -0.90 3.68 25.11
N GLU A 87 -2.06 3.26 25.59
CA GLU A 87 -3.34 3.67 24.98
C GLU A 87 -3.57 5.17 25.07
N LEU A 88 -3.15 5.82 26.17
CA LEU A 88 -3.22 7.27 26.33
C LEU A 88 -2.27 8.02 25.39
N THR A 89 -1.21 7.40 24.87
CA THR A 89 -0.35 8.03 23.85
C THR A 89 -1.07 8.20 22.51
N PHE A 90 -2.12 7.42 22.24
CA PHE A 90 -2.97 7.62 21.09
C PHE A 90 -3.95 8.74 21.40
N PHE A 91 -3.72 9.91 20.79
CA PHE A 91 -4.62 11.06 20.91
C PHE A 91 -5.49 11.21 19.65
N THR A 92 -6.60 11.94 19.79
CA THR A 92 -7.47 12.37 18.69
C THR A 92 -7.93 11.21 17.79
N GLU A 93 -7.60 11.27 16.50
CA GLU A 93 -7.99 10.28 15.49
C GLU A 93 -7.35 8.91 15.74
N MET A 94 -6.15 8.88 16.34
CA MET A 94 -5.47 7.62 16.62
C MET A 94 -6.20 6.81 17.69
N ALA A 95 -6.59 7.49 18.79
CA ALA A 95 -7.36 6.87 19.86
C ALA A 95 -8.71 6.36 19.33
N PHE A 96 -9.34 7.16 18.47
CA PHE A 96 -10.62 6.85 17.86
C PHE A 96 -10.60 5.57 17.01
N TYR A 97 -9.57 5.36 16.18
CA TYR A 97 -9.48 4.09 15.44
C TYR A 97 -9.04 2.93 16.32
N TYR A 98 -8.09 3.16 17.21
CA TYR A 98 -7.64 2.12 18.14
C TYR A 98 -8.79 1.60 19.03
N SER A 99 -9.77 2.43 19.39
CA SER A 99 -10.91 1.98 20.20
C SER A 99 -11.76 0.92 19.50
N PHE A 100 -11.96 0.99 18.18
CA PHE A 100 -12.69 -0.06 17.45
C PHE A 100 -11.93 -1.37 17.39
N TYR A 101 -10.60 -1.31 17.22
CA TYR A 101 -9.74 -2.49 17.34
C TYR A 101 -9.88 -3.11 18.74
N LYS A 102 -9.81 -2.28 19.80
CA LYS A 102 -9.97 -2.72 21.19
C LYS A 102 -11.34 -3.33 21.47
N GLN A 103 -12.41 -2.76 20.91
CA GLN A 103 -13.78 -3.28 21.05
C GLN A 103 -13.89 -4.73 20.54
N ILE A 104 -13.32 -5.04 19.37
CA ILE A 104 -13.33 -6.41 18.80
C ILE A 104 -12.49 -7.38 19.66
N LEU A 105 -11.40 -6.88 20.25
CA LEU A 105 -10.52 -7.69 21.10
C LEU A 105 -11.15 -8.05 22.45
N LEU A 106 -11.92 -7.13 23.02
CA LEU A 106 -12.59 -7.33 24.31
C LEU A 106 -13.85 -8.19 24.18
N ALA A 107 -14.41 -8.34 22.98
CA ALA A 107 -15.57 -9.17 22.73
C ALA A 107 -15.27 -10.67 22.87
N ASP A 108 -16.20 -11.42 23.46
CA ASP A 108 -16.09 -12.86 23.72
C ASP A 108 -15.73 -13.66 22.45
N SER A 109 -16.37 -13.33 21.32
CA SER A 109 -16.12 -13.96 20.02
C SER A 109 -15.84 -12.92 18.93
N LEU A 110 -15.10 -13.33 17.89
CA LEU A 110 -14.75 -12.44 16.78
C LEU A 110 -16.00 -11.95 16.05
N SER A 111 -16.96 -12.84 15.83
CA SER A 111 -18.25 -12.50 15.20
C SER A 111 -19.04 -11.51 16.03
N SER A 112 -19.09 -11.69 17.37
CA SER A 112 -19.75 -10.74 18.26
C SER A 112 -19.08 -9.37 18.23
N GLY A 113 -17.74 -9.31 18.24
CA GLY A 113 -16.99 -8.05 18.15
C GLY A 113 -17.15 -7.35 16.81
N VAL A 114 -17.25 -8.07 15.70
CA VAL A 114 -17.55 -7.47 14.39
C VAL A 114 -19.02 -7.04 14.31
N LEU A 115 -19.94 -7.84 14.85
CA LEU A 115 -21.37 -7.51 14.86
C LEU A 115 -21.66 -6.27 15.72
N SER A 116 -20.92 -6.06 16.81
CA SER A 116 -21.05 -4.85 17.62
C SER A 116 -20.71 -3.56 16.86
N LEU A 117 -19.89 -3.63 15.81
CA LEU A 117 -19.59 -2.48 14.95
C LEU A 117 -20.74 -2.11 13.99
N PHE A 118 -21.64 -3.04 13.69
CA PHE A 118 -22.80 -2.74 12.83
C PHE A 118 -23.91 -2.02 13.59
N ASN A 119 -23.94 -2.15 14.92
CA ASN A 119 -24.95 -1.56 15.78
C ASN A 119 -24.29 -0.96 17.02
N ASP A 120 -23.40 0.01 16.81
CA ASP A 120 -22.65 0.64 17.90
C ASP A 120 -23.50 1.70 18.61
N THR A 121 -23.57 1.62 19.93
CA THR A 121 -24.32 2.54 20.80
C THR A 121 -23.43 3.39 21.69
N LEU A 122 -22.10 3.31 21.50
CA LEU A 122 -21.12 4.01 22.32
C LEU A 122 -20.58 5.24 21.61
N THR A 123 -20.41 5.17 20.29
CA THR A 123 -19.74 6.19 19.49
C THR A 123 -20.76 7.06 18.78
N GLU A 124 -20.78 8.35 19.09
CA GLU A 124 -21.70 9.34 18.48
C GLU A 124 -23.20 8.95 18.59
N TYR A 125 -23.56 8.17 19.62
CA TYR A 125 -24.92 7.74 19.91
C TYR A 125 -25.57 8.63 20.99
N PRO A 126 -26.87 8.97 20.87
CA PRO A 126 -27.78 8.68 19.76
C PRO A 126 -27.51 9.57 18.54
N ASN A 127 -27.79 9.05 17.34
CA ASN A 127 -27.60 9.80 16.10
C ASN A 127 -28.49 11.06 16.09
N GLN A 128 -27.89 12.25 16.00
CA GLN A 128 -28.60 13.54 16.05
C GLN A 128 -29.71 13.64 14.99
N LEU A 129 -29.53 13.03 13.81
CA LEU A 129 -30.58 12.99 12.77
C LEU A 129 -31.80 12.12 13.17
N GLY A 130 -31.58 11.05 13.93
CA GLY A 130 -32.66 10.22 14.47
C GLY A 130 -33.48 10.97 15.53
N CYS A 131 -32.83 11.86 16.30
CA CYS A 131 -33.52 12.76 17.22
C CYS A 131 -34.47 13.72 16.45
N LEU A 132 -33.97 14.34 15.37
CA LEU A 132 -34.74 15.33 14.61
C LEU A 132 -35.99 14.75 13.93
N ASN A 133 -35.90 13.54 13.37
CA ASN A 133 -37.01 12.94 12.63
C ASN A 133 -38.20 12.56 13.55
N ASN A 134 -37.92 12.27 14.83
CA ASN A 134 -38.95 11.97 15.83
C ASN A 134 -39.50 13.22 16.54
N SER A 135 -38.87 14.39 16.38
CA SER A 135 -39.32 15.67 16.92
C SER A 135 -40.15 16.49 15.93
N PHE A 136 -40.24 16.08 14.67
CA PHE A 136 -41.20 16.63 13.69
C PHE A 136 -42.62 16.09 13.97
N GLY A 137 -43.14 16.42 15.15
CA GLY A 137 -44.57 16.36 15.46
C GLY A 137 -45.27 17.61 14.95
N GLU A 138 -46.19 17.42 13.99
CA GLU A 138 -47.35 18.23 13.56
C GLU A 138 -47.30 19.77 13.38
N HIS A 139 -46.33 20.53 13.88
CA HIS A 139 -46.29 21.97 13.67
C HIS A 139 -44.94 22.39 13.08
N GLY A 140 -44.96 22.59 11.77
CA GLY A 140 -43.89 23.25 11.03
C GLY A 140 -43.63 24.65 11.57
N TYR A 141 -42.52 25.23 11.10
CA TYR A 141 -42.07 26.59 11.36
C TYR A 141 -41.27 26.77 12.67
N LEU A 142 -40.06 26.20 12.72
CA LEU A 142 -38.78 26.80 13.17
C LEU A 142 -37.74 25.68 13.44
N PRO A 143 -36.47 25.80 13.02
CA PRO A 143 -35.43 24.87 13.46
C PRO A 143 -35.09 25.21 14.92
N GLY A 144 -35.80 24.57 15.85
CA GLY A 144 -35.38 24.55 17.25
C GLY A 144 -34.01 23.90 17.36
N LEU A 145 -33.13 24.48 18.17
CA LEU A 145 -31.83 23.92 18.51
C LEU A 145 -32.07 22.62 19.30
N VAL A 146 -32.26 21.49 18.61
CA VAL A 146 -32.55 20.20 19.25
C VAL A 146 -31.26 19.68 19.88
N ILE A 147 -31.12 19.94 21.17
CA ILE A 147 -30.12 19.30 22.01
C ILE A 147 -30.72 17.95 22.45
N CYS A 148 -30.14 16.83 22.02
CA CYS A 148 -30.59 15.48 22.42
C CYS A 148 -30.25 15.23 23.92
N PHE A 149 -30.94 15.90 24.86
CA PHE A 149 -30.82 15.67 26.31
C PHE A 149 -32.06 15.04 26.95
N SER A 150 -33.07 14.60 26.17
CA SER A 150 -34.22 13.92 26.76
C SER A 150 -33.99 12.41 26.83
N SER A 151 -33.66 11.97 28.05
CA SER A 151 -34.00 10.65 28.56
C SER A 151 -35.53 10.46 28.57
N GLU A 152 -36.16 10.35 27.40
CA GLU A 152 -37.48 9.73 27.31
C GLU A 152 -37.28 8.21 27.47
N SER A 153 -37.55 7.73 28.68
CA SER A 153 -37.61 6.32 29.06
C SER A 153 -38.51 5.54 28.10
N GLY A 154 -37.91 4.90 27.08
CA GLY A 154 -38.60 3.94 26.21
C GLY A 154 -38.28 4.00 24.72
N LYS A 155 -37.60 5.05 24.20
CA LYS A 155 -37.23 5.13 22.77
C LYS A 155 -35.81 4.64 22.54
N THR A 156 -35.65 3.40 22.08
CA THR A 156 -34.37 2.86 21.59
C THR A 156 -34.11 3.34 20.17
N TYR A 157 -33.03 4.09 19.96
CA TYR A 157 -32.57 4.45 18.62
C TYR A 157 -31.72 3.32 18.04
N PRO A 158 -31.77 3.07 16.72
CA PRO A 158 -30.85 2.12 16.10
C PRO A 158 -29.42 2.63 16.28
N GLY A 159 -28.50 1.73 16.63
CA GLY A 159 -27.08 2.04 16.72
C GLY A 159 -26.48 2.36 15.36
N ILE A 160 -25.27 2.91 15.38
CA ILE A 160 -24.60 3.41 14.19
C ILE A 160 -23.77 2.27 13.59
N ASN A 161 -23.83 2.16 12.26
CA ASN A 161 -22.95 1.28 11.51
C ASN A 161 -21.57 1.94 11.35
N VAL A 162 -20.62 1.55 12.20
CA VAL A 162 -19.25 2.08 12.25
C VAL A 162 -18.49 1.79 10.95
N LEU A 163 -18.71 0.62 10.36
CA LEU A 163 -18.05 0.21 9.11
C LEU A 163 -18.43 1.12 7.94
N GLU A 164 -19.71 1.50 7.85
CA GLU A 164 -20.22 2.43 6.84
C GLU A 164 -19.73 3.87 7.09
N ARG A 165 -19.76 4.33 8.34
CA ARG A 165 -19.46 5.73 8.67
C ARG A 165 -17.96 6.04 8.69
N PHE A 166 -17.15 5.17 9.28
CA PHE A 166 -15.74 5.44 9.60
C PHE A 166 -14.75 4.52 8.88
N ASN A 167 -15.23 3.55 8.09
CA ASN A 167 -14.40 2.78 7.18
C ASN A 167 -13.25 2.03 7.88
N VAL A 168 -13.57 1.34 8.99
CA VAL A 168 -12.64 0.66 9.92
C VAL A 168 -12.14 -0.71 9.46
N TYR A 169 -11.96 -0.90 8.16
CA TYR A 169 -11.44 -2.15 7.59
C TYR A 169 -10.07 -2.55 8.16
N PRO A 170 -9.09 -1.63 8.33
CA PRO A 170 -7.79 -1.99 8.91
C PRO A 170 -7.91 -2.54 10.33
N GLU A 171 -8.74 -1.93 11.17
CA GLU A 171 -8.89 -2.34 12.58
C GLU A 171 -9.52 -3.72 12.68
N VAL A 172 -10.53 -4.00 11.85
CA VAL A 172 -11.15 -5.33 11.75
C VAL A 172 -10.10 -6.36 11.32
N LEU A 173 -9.32 -6.06 10.27
CA LEU A 173 -8.27 -6.97 9.80
C LEU A 173 -7.20 -7.21 10.87
N LEU A 174 -6.74 -6.16 11.56
CA LEU A 174 -5.76 -6.26 12.64
C LEU A 174 -6.31 -7.07 13.81
N ALA A 175 -7.57 -6.88 14.19
CA ALA A 175 -8.20 -7.65 15.26
C ALA A 175 -8.32 -9.14 14.91
N VAL A 176 -8.68 -9.46 13.66
CA VAL A 176 -8.69 -10.84 13.15
C VAL A 176 -7.29 -11.46 13.24
N LEU A 177 -6.28 -10.75 12.73
CA LEU A 177 -4.89 -11.22 12.75
C LEU A 177 -4.39 -11.43 14.18
N TYR A 178 -4.67 -10.50 15.09
CA TYR A 178 -4.28 -10.61 16.49
C TYR A 178 -4.94 -11.82 17.17
N ARG A 179 -6.27 -11.97 17.05
CA ARG A 179 -7.00 -13.09 17.67
C ARG A 179 -6.52 -14.43 17.13
N PHE A 180 -6.27 -14.52 15.82
CA PHE A 180 -5.69 -15.70 15.20
C PHE A 180 -4.28 -16.00 15.72
N ALA A 181 -3.38 -15.01 15.74
CA ALA A 181 -2.02 -15.19 16.24
C ALA A 181 -2.00 -15.57 17.74
N ARG A 182 -2.91 -15.00 18.53
CA ARG A 182 -3.08 -15.34 19.96
C ARG A 182 -3.60 -16.77 20.14
N GLN A 183 -4.56 -17.21 19.31
CA GLN A 183 -5.09 -18.58 19.37
C GLN A 183 -4.01 -19.63 19.09
N TRP A 184 -3.06 -19.32 18.22
CA TRP A 184 -1.94 -20.20 17.87
C TRP A 184 -0.70 -20.01 18.75
N ASN A 185 -0.78 -19.21 19.82
CA ASN A 185 0.34 -18.86 20.71
C ASN A 185 1.58 -18.33 19.96
N LEU A 186 1.37 -17.61 18.84
CA LEU A 186 2.45 -16.97 18.07
C LEU A 186 2.94 -15.66 18.70
N LEU A 187 2.24 -15.17 19.73
CA LEU A 187 2.51 -13.91 20.39
C LEU A 187 3.19 -14.14 21.74
N SER A 188 4.31 -13.44 21.96
CA SER A 188 5.04 -13.42 23.23
C SER A 188 5.01 -12.02 23.84
N SER A 189 5.05 -11.96 25.16
CA SER A 189 5.37 -10.75 25.92
C SER A 189 6.28 -11.09 27.09
N GLN A 190 7.10 -10.12 27.48
CA GLN A 190 7.93 -10.15 28.67
C GLN A 190 7.42 -9.05 29.61
N CYS A 191 7.21 -9.40 30.87
CA CYS A 191 6.72 -8.47 31.87
C CYS A 191 7.82 -8.07 32.82
N PHE A 192 7.92 -6.77 33.05
CA PHE A 192 8.90 -6.13 33.90
C PHE A 192 8.17 -5.28 34.94
N GLN A 193 8.70 -5.26 36.15
CA GLN A 193 8.26 -4.32 37.16
C GLN A 193 9.15 -3.10 37.08
N VAL A 194 8.59 -1.98 36.63
CA VAL A 194 9.31 -0.72 36.48
C VAL A 194 9.09 0.09 37.74
N SER A 195 10.12 0.24 38.57
CA SER A 195 10.07 1.16 39.70
C SER A 195 10.12 2.60 39.20
N LEU A 196 9.00 3.31 39.23
CA LEU A 196 8.96 4.75 39.15
C LEU A 196 9.51 5.24 40.49
N GLY A 197 10.83 5.48 40.56
CA GLY A 197 11.56 5.75 41.82
C GLY A 197 10.85 6.78 42.70
N ASP A 198 11.02 6.68 44.03
CA ASP A 198 10.29 7.38 45.10
C ASP A 198 9.48 8.59 44.65
N VAL A 199 8.29 8.30 44.11
CA VAL A 199 7.24 9.29 43.94
C VAL A 199 6.56 9.40 45.29
N ASP A 200 7.24 10.02 46.27
CA ASP A 200 6.76 10.20 47.66
C ASP A 200 5.51 11.10 47.74
N GLN A 201 5.05 11.66 46.63
CA GLN A 201 3.89 12.54 46.57
C GLN A 201 2.89 12.08 45.52
N VAL A 202 1.64 11.93 45.91
CA VAL A 202 0.52 11.77 44.99
C VAL A 202 0.44 13.02 44.11
N HIS A 203 0.73 12.88 42.81
CA HIS A 203 0.79 14.03 41.89
C HIS A 203 -0.60 14.56 41.50
N ALA A 204 -1.64 13.72 41.59
CA ALA A 204 -3.00 14.12 41.27
C ALA A 204 -4.02 13.23 42.01
N LEU A 205 -5.09 13.85 42.48
CA LEU A 205 -6.22 13.22 43.16
C LEU A 205 -7.48 13.42 42.31
N ALA A 206 -8.17 12.34 41.96
CA ALA A 206 -9.45 12.36 41.26
C ALA A 206 -10.59 12.37 42.27
N VAL A 207 -11.66 13.08 41.93
CA VAL A 207 -12.97 12.85 42.52
C VAL A 207 -13.67 11.75 41.69
N PRO A 208 -14.14 10.66 42.30
CA PRO A 208 -14.94 9.64 41.62
C PRO A 208 -16.15 10.27 40.93
N ALA A 209 -16.47 9.82 39.71
CA ALA A 209 -17.61 10.36 38.95
C ALA A 209 -18.97 10.23 39.70
N GLN A 210 -19.07 9.28 40.63
CA GLN A 210 -20.24 9.06 41.48
C GLN A 210 -20.43 10.16 42.53
N ASP A 211 -19.34 10.81 42.92
CA ASP A 211 -19.32 11.87 43.91
C ASP A 211 -19.53 13.24 43.26
N PHE A 212 -19.68 13.37 41.93
CA PHE A 212 -19.71 14.65 41.23
C PHE A 212 -21.16 15.10 40.93
N ASP A 213 -21.67 16.11 41.65
CA ASP A 213 -23.04 16.62 41.53
C ASP A 213 -23.07 17.98 40.78
N LEU A 214 -23.43 17.95 39.49
CA LEU A 214 -23.40 19.08 38.53
C LEU A 214 -24.21 20.32 38.95
N HIS A 215 -25.10 20.20 39.95
CA HIS A 215 -25.96 21.29 40.41
C HIS A 215 -25.40 22.07 41.61
N LYS A 216 -24.29 21.65 42.22
CA LYS A 216 -23.70 22.32 43.39
C LYS A 216 -22.36 22.97 43.03
N ASN A 217 -22.40 24.24 42.62
CA ASN A 217 -21.23 25.08 42.31
C ASN A 217 -20.36 25.47 43.53
N GLN A 218 -20.63 24.94 44.72
CA GLN A 218 -19.83 25.21 45.91
C GLN A 218 -19.10 23.93 46.33
N ALA A 219 -17.80 23.93 46.03
CA ALA A 219 -16.72 23.20 46.68
C ALA A 219 -17.17 22.00 47.53
N GLN A 220 -17.13 20.82 46.92
CA GLN A 220 -17.21 19.55 47.63
C GLN A 220 -15.94 19.36 48.46
N LEU A 221 -15.90 19.98 49.65
CA LEU A 221 -14.82 19.83 50.62
C LEU A 221 -14.71 18.40 51.21
N ASN A 222 -15.66 17.51 50.93
CA ASN A 222 -15.76 16.16 51.50
C ASN A 222 -15.86 15.04 50.44
N ALA A 223 -15.45 15.27 49.18
CA ALA A 223 -15.42 14.20 48.19
C ALA A 223 -14.26 13.24 48.49
N SER A 224 -14.50 11.93 48.38
CA SER A 224 -13.48 10.92 48.62
C SER A 224 -12.46 10.95 47.48
N LEU A 225 -11.30 11.56 47.73
CA LEU A 225 -10.27 11.69 46.71
C LEU A 225 -9.57 10.34 46.49
N MET A 226 -9.56 9.89 45.24
CA MET A 226 -8.85 8.68 44.80
C MET A 226 -7.56 9.08 44.09
N GLU A 227 -6.45 8.42 44.41
CA GLU A 227 -5.18 8.69 43.74
C GLU A 227 -5.29 8.37 42.24
N ILE A 228 -4.92 9.34 41.40
CA ILE A 228 -4.78 9.11 39.95
C ILE A 228 -3.37 8.59 39.73
N GLY A 229 -3.27 7.31 39.34
CA GLY A 229 -2.00 6.66 39.09
C GLY A 229 -2.07 5.18 39.45
N THR A 230 -0.94 4.50 39.33
CA THR A 230 -0.80 3.11 39.79
C THR A 230 -0.86 3.10 41.31
N GLY A 231 -2.05 2.89 41.86
CA GLY A 231 -2.27 2.80 43.29
C GLY A 231 -1.31 1.80 43.92
N SER A 232 -0.71 2.21 45.03
CA SER A 232 0.10 1.40 45.95
C SER A 232 1.43 0.90 45.39
N GLY A 233 2.48 1.69 45.66
CA GLY A 233 3.89 1.34 45.48
C GLY A 233 4.43 1.93 44.19
N GLY A 234 5.56 2.63 44.24
CA GLY A 234 6.23 3.26 43.10
C GLY A 234 6.76 2.26 42.06
N SER A 235 5.97 1.26 41.69
CA SER A 235 6.30 0.22 40.73
C SER A 235 5.09 -0.16 39.88
N VAL A 236 5.27 -0.18 38.57
CA VAL A 236 4.24 -0.52 37.59
C VAL A 236 4.62 -1.82 36.90
N LEU A 237 3.68 -2.77 36.84
CA LEU A 237 3.84 -3.95 36.00
C LEU A 237 3.62 -3.55 34.55
N SER A 238 4.70 -3.47 33.78
CA SER A 238 4.67 -3.23 32.34
C SER A 238 5.05 -4.49 31.59
N CYS A 239 4.14 -4.98 30.75
CA CYS A 239 4.44 -6.06 29.81
C CYS A 239 4.75 -5.45 28.45
N ASP A 240 5.79 -5.92 27.78
CA ASP A 240 6.12 -5.53 26.42
C ASP A 240 6.20 -6.76 25.50
N GLY A 241 5.82 -6.58 24.25
CA GLY A 241 5.82 -7.61 23.22
C GLY A 241 4.55 -7.66 22.38
N LEU A 242 4.56 -8.50 21.35
CA LEU A 242 3.46 -8.62 20.39
C LEU A 242 2.17 -9.20 20.99
N ARG A 243 2.22 -9.73 22.20
CA ARG A 243 1.02 -10.15 22.95
C ARG A 243 0.27 -8.96 23.56
N GLU A 244 0.89 -7.80 23.66
CA GLU A 244 0.20 -6.60 24.12
C GLU A 244 -0.51 -5.89 22.97
N PRO A 245 -1.82 -5.58 23.07
CA PRO A 245 -2.59 -5.07 21.93
C PRO A 245 -2.08 -3.76 21.31
N PRO A 246 -1.68 -2.73 22.07
CA PRO A 246 -1.11 -1.50 21.49
C PRO A 246 0.18 -1.79 20.72
N THR A 247 1.06 -2.60 21.31
CA THR A 247 2.37 -2.97 20.73
C THR A 247 2.19 -3.81 19.46
N PHE A 248 1.25 -4.75 19.43
CA PHE A 248 0.91 -5.48 18.22
C PHE A 248 0.44 -4.54 17.11
N TYR A 249 -0.48 -3.64 17.43
CA TYR A 249 -1.08 -2.71 16.47
C TYR A 249 0.00 -1.87 15.79
N VAL A 250 0.85 -1.19 16.56
CA VAL A 250 1.88 -0.29 16.00
C VAL A 250 2.95 -1.06 15.22
N ASN A 251 3.34 -2.25 15.67
CA ASN A 251 4.33 -3.06 14.96
C ASN A 251 3.85 -3.54 13.59
N VAL A 252 2.56 -3.89 13.45
CA VAL A 252 1.97 -4.22 12.14
C VAL A 252 2.06 -3.01 11.21
N VAL A 253 1.78 -1.80 11.71
CA VAL A 253 1.90 -0.56 10.93
C VAL A 253 3.37 -0.29 10.54
N TYR A 254 4.33 -0.52 11.43
CA TYR A 254 5.76 -0.34 11.12
C TYR A 254 6.26 -1.33 10.08
N PHE A 255 5.81 -2.58 10.16
CA PHE A 255 6.08 -3.57 9.12
C PHE A 255 5.52 -3.12 7.77
N LEU A 256 4.28 -2.64 7.77
CA LEU A 256 3.63 -2.13 6.57
C LEU A 256 4.35 -0.90 5.99
N ALA A 257 4.82 0.03 6.84
CA ALA A 257 5.63 1.18 6.42
C ALA A 257 6.92 0.77 5.69
N GLY A 258 7.49 -0.40 6.01
CA GLY A 258 8.62 -0.97 5.27
C GLY A 258 8.30 -1.22 3.80
N LEU A 259 7.03 -1.49 3.43
CA LEU A 259 6.66 -1.70 2.02
C LEU A 259 6.87 -0.45 1.16
N THR A 260 6.87 0.74 1.75
CA THR A 260 7.16 1.99 1.04
C THR A 260 8.55 1.94 0.41
N THR A 261 9.59 1.62 1.17
CA THR A 261 10.96 1.59 0.65
C THR A 261 11.20 0.39 -0.27
N LEU A 262 10.51 -0.74 -0.03
CA LEU A 262 10.44 -1.85 -0.96
C LEU A 262 9.89 -1.41 -2.32
N GLY A 263 8.73 -0.75 -2.35
CA GLY A 263 8.13 -0.23 -3.56
C GLY A 263 9.00 0.82 -4.26
N LEU A 264 9.63 1.73 -3.52
CA LEU A 264 10.57 2.71 -4.08
C LEU A 264 11.77 2.04 -4.77
N SER A 265 12.36 1.03 -4.14
CA SER A 265 13.50 0.30 -4.73
C SER A 265 13.10 -0.47 -6.00
N LEU A 266 11.94 -1.14 -6.00
CA LEU A 266 11.46 -1.90 -7.15
C LEU A 266 11.02 -0.98 -8.30
N SER A 267 10.33 0.12 -8.01
CA SER A 267 9.93 1.10 -9.02
C SER A 267 11.15 1.80 -9.63
N GLY A 268 12.13 2.21 -8.83
CA GLY A 268 13.38 2.80 -9.33
C GLY A 268 14.18 1.82 -10.21
N TRP A 269 14.24 0.55 -9.80
CA TRP A 269 14.79 -0.51 -10.65
C TRP A 269 14.02 -0.65 -11.97
N LEU A 270 12.68 -0.67 -11.96
CA LEU A 270 11.88 -0.79 -13.18
C LEU A 270 12.15 0.35 -14.16
N VAL A 271 12.25 1.59 -13.65
CA VAL A 271 12.57 2.80 -14.43
C VAL A 271 13.98 2.71 -15.01
N ALA A 272 14.99 2.35 -14.20
CA ALA A 272 16.38 2.25 -14.64
C ALA A 272 16.60 1.18 -15.73
N ASN A 273 15.75 0.15 -15.78
CA ASN A 273 15.79 -0.88 -16.83
C ASN A 273 14.85 -0.58 -18.02
N CYS A 274 14.39 0.65 -18.19
CA CYS A 274 13.61 1.05 -19.35
C CYS A 274 14.53 1.33 -20.55
N GLY A 275 14.29 0.69 -21.70
CA GLY A 275 14.94 1.06 -22.97
C GLY A 275 16.36 0.56 -23.25
N LEU A 276 16.95 -0.35 -22.44
CA LEU A 276 18.34 -0.80 -22.61
C LEU A 276 18.43 -2.23 -23.22
N PRO A 277 18.93 -2.40 -24.46
CA PRO A 277 18.80 -3.64 -25.22
C PRO A 277 19.88 -4.71 -25.00
N HIS A 278 20.99 -4.42 -24.31
CA HIS A 278 22.08 -5.39 -24.14
C HIS A 278 22.58 -5.47 -22.68
N PRO A 279 22.86 -6.66 -22.13
CA PRO A 279 23.42 -6.79 -20.79
C PRO A 279 24.94 -6.54 -20.82
N SER A 280 25.37 -5.41 -20.25
CA SER A 280 26.76 -5.03 -20.02
C SER A 280 26.99 -4.81 -18.51
N LEU A 281 28.25 -4.71 -18.09
CA LEU A 281 28.60 -4.40 -16.70
C LEU A 281 28.01 -3.05 -16.26
N SER A 282 28.03 -2.03 -17.13
CA SER A 282 27.44 -0.72 -16.82
C SER A 282 25.92 -0.78 -16.65
N HIS A 283 25.22 -1.66 -17.37
CA HIS A 283 23.78 -1.85 -17.18
C HIS A 283 23.44 -2.47 -15.82
N ALA A 284 24.26 -3.40 -15.32
CA ALA A 284 24.08 -3.93 -13.98
C ALA A 284 24.23 -2.83 -12.92
N MET A 285 25.22 -1.95 -13.07
CA MET A 285 25.42 -0.82 -12.15
C MET A 285 24.25 0.18 -12.19
N ILE A 286 23.75 0.55 -13.38
CA ILE A 286 22.58 1.43 -13.53
C ILE A 286 21.34 0.80 -12.87
N SER A 287 21.15 -0.50 -13.04
CA SER A 287 20.03 -1.26 -12.43
C SER A 287 20.07 -1.22 -10.89
N ILE A 288 21.27 -1.40 -10.32
CA ILE A 288 21.49 -1.37 -8.87
C ILE A 288 21.31 0.05 -8.33
N TRP A 289 21.92 1.05 -8.96
CA TRP A 289 21.74 2.46 -8.56
C TRP A 289 20.29 2.92 -8.69
N GLY A 290 19.57 2.44 -9.70
CA GLY A 290 18.14 2.66 -9.85
C GLY A 290 17.33 2.17 -8.66
N ALA A 291 17.73 1.07 -8.02
CA ALA A 291 17.08 0.56 -6.82
C ALA A 291 17.48 1.31 -5.54
N ILE A 292 18.73 1.78 -5.46
CA ILE A 292 19.29 2.40 -4.24
C ILE A 292 18.91 3.88 -4.12
N LEU A 293 18.98 4.66 -5.21
CA LEU A 293 18.79 6.12 -5.16
C LEU A 293 17.44 6.56 -4.57
N PRO A 294 16.29 5.95 -4.93
CA PRO A 294 15.01 6.34 -4.33
C PRO A 294 14.96 6.06 -2.83
N VAL A 295 15.58 4.98 -2.37
CA VAL A 295 15.66 4.63 -0.94
C VAL A 295 16.52 5.65 -0.20
N CYS A 296 17.68 6.01 -0.75
CA CYS A 296 18.54 7.04 -0.18
C CYS A 296 17.84 8.40 -0.11
N ALA A 297 17.14 8.80 -1.17
CA ALA A 297 16.38 10.05 -1.21
C ALA A 297 15.23 10.06 -0.18
N PHE A 298 14.56 8.93 0.00
CA PHE A 298 13.53 8.77 1.01
C PHE A 298 14.08 8.91 2.43
N PHE A 299 15.21 8.26 2.74
CA PHE A 299 15.84 8.41 4.06
C PHE A 299 16.40 9.81 4.30
N PHE A 300 16.96 10.45 3.27
CA PHE A 300 17.42 11.84 3.36
C PHE A 300 16.28 12.80 3.73
N ASN A 301 15.09 12.56 3.19
CA ASN A 301 13.90 13.37 3.44
C ASN A 301 12.87 12.68 4.35
N HIS A 302 13.28 11.74 5.22
CA HIS A 302 12.37 10.85 5.94
C HIS A 302 11.33 11.60 6.77
N LYS A 303 11.78 12.66 7.45
CA LYS A 303 10.95 13.53 8.31
C LYS A 303 9.75 14.14 7.58
N GLU A 304 9.91 14.52 6.32
CA GLU A 304 8.86 15.09 5.49
C GLU A 304 8.13 14.03 4.65
N ALA A 305 8.80 12.92 4.36
CA ALA A 305 8.26 11.83 3.55
C ALA A 305 7.27 10.95 4.33
N THR A 306 7.41 10.85 5.65
CA THR A 306 6.49 10.08 6.50
C THR A 306 6.43 10.60 7.92
N ARG A 307 5.24 10.51 8.51
CA ARG A 307 4.98 10.81 9.94
C ARG A 307 4.56 9.58 10.75
N VAL A 308 4.67 8.38 10.17
CA VAL A 308 4.13 7.12 10.71
C VAL A 308 4.62 6.79 12.12
N GLN A 309 5.83 7.23 12.49
CA GLN A 309 6.37 7.01 13.83
C GLN A 309 5.63 7.78 14.94
N TRP A 310 5.06 8.94 14.63
CA TRP A 310 4.30 9.73 15.59
C TRP A 310 2.83 9.38 15.56
N THR A 311 2.34 8.98 14.38
CA THR A 311 0.92 8.73 14.17
C THR A 311 0.62 7.38 13.50
N PRO A 312 0.94 6.24 14.14
CA PRO A 312 0.79 4.94 13.50
C PRO A 312 -0.66 4.61 13.12
N PRO A 313 -1.69 4.79 13.98
CA PRO A 313 -3.08 4.39 13.67
C PRO A 313 -3.82 5.23 12.62
N LEU A 314 -3.18 6.15 11.90
CA LEU A 314 -3.84 6.93 10.86
C LEU A 314 -4.15 6.11 9.59
N ARG A 315 -5.21 6.51 8.88
CA ARG A 315 -5.63 5.87 7.61
C ARG A 315 -4.55 5.88 6.53
N GLU A 316 -3.81 7.00 6.44
CA GLU A 316 -2.70 7.13 5.49
C GLU A 316 -1.59 6.11 5.75
N SER A 317 -1.32 5.80 7.03
CA SER A 317 -0.27 4.86 7.44
C SER A 317 -0.54 3.44 6.93
N PHE A 318 -1.82 3.08 6.76
CA PHE A 318 -2.21 1.81 6.13
C PHE A 318 -2.14 1.86 4.60
N SER A 319 -2.62 2.93 3.98
CA SER A 319 -2.81 2.97 2.52
C SER A 319 -1.56 3.36 1.73
N TYR A 320 -0.74 4.28 2.26
CA TYR A 320 0.39 4.83 1.54
C TYR A 320 1.44 3.78 1.12
N PRO A 321 1.81 2.79 1.96
CA PRO A 321 2.75 1.76 1.53
C PRO A 321 2.21 0.90 0.38
N PHE A 322 0.91 0.58 0.41
CA PHE A 322 0.26 -0.11 -0.71
C PHE A 322 0.21 0.75 -1.96
N PHE A 323 0.06 2.07 -1.84
CA PHE A 323 0.09 2.99 -2.97
C PHE A 323 1.44 2.93 -3.67
N VAL A 324 2.56 2.97 -2.94
CA VAL A 324 3.90 2.89 -3.56
C VAL A 324 4.16 1.53 -4.23
N VAL A 325 3.73 0.43 -3.62
CA VAL A 325 3.79 -0.90 -4.24
C VAL A 325 2.87 -0.99 -5.47
N GLN A 326 1.70 -0.37 -5.41
CA GLN A 326 0.77 -0.27 -6.53
C GLN A 326 1.37 0.52 -7.70
N GLN A 327 2.14 1.58 -7.45
CA GLN A 327 2.87 2.32 -8.48
C GLN A 327 3.99 1.47 -9.13
N THR A 328 4.60 0.56 -8.36
CA THR A 328 5.54 -0.43 -8.93
C THR A 328 4.79 -1.41 -9.86
N ALA A 329 3.63 -1.90 -9.44
CA ALA A 329 2.79 -2.78 -10.25
C ALA A 329 2.28 -2.08 -11.53
N LEU A 330 1.96 -0.78 -11.47
CA LEU A 330 1.63 0.06 -12.61
C LEU A 330 2.77 0.06 -13.65
N LEU A 331 3.99 0.37 -13.22
CA LEU A 331 5.17 0.38 -14.10
C LEU A 331 5.44 -1.01 -14.70
N TRP A 332 5.22 -2.07 -13.91
CA TRP A 332 5.38 -3.44 -14.39
C TRP A 332 4.34 -3.82 -15.46
N LEU A 333 3.10 -3.36 -15.31
CA LEU A 333 2.03 -3.53 -16.31
C LEU A 333 2.29 -2.73 -17.58
N LEU A 334 2.80 -1.49 -17.46
CA LEU A 334 3.20 -0.67 -18.60
C LEU A 334 4.33 -1.32 -19.41
N LYS A 335 5.29 -1.95 -18.72
CA LYS A 335 6.43 -2.66 -19.34
C LYS A 335 6.06 -4.03 -19.90
N ASP A 336 4.90 -4.57 -19.54
CA ASP A 336 4.56 -5.94 -19.85
C ASP A 336 4.46 -6.21 -21.36
N SER A 337 5.23 -7.19 -21.85
CA SER A 337 5.16 -7.69 -23.23
C SER A 337 4.56 -9.11 -23.30
N SER A 338 3.93 -9.58 -22.20
CA SER A 338 3.43 -10.95 -22.11
C SER A 338 2.40 -11.25 -23.21
N ARG A 339 2.67 -12.31 -23.98
CA ARG A 339 1.83 -12.78 -25.08
C ARG A 339 0.66 -13.65 -24.62
N THR A 340 0.72 -14.20 -23.40
CA THR A 340 -0.27 -15.12 -22.84
C THR A 340 -1.35 -14.39 -22.03
N ARG A 341 -2.62 -14.57 -22.42
CA ARG A 341 -3.80 -14.02 -21.71
C ARG A 341 -3.85 -14.32 -20.21
N PRO A 342 -3.63 -15.55 -19.70
CA PRO A 342 -3.80 -15.84 -18.26
C PRO A 342 -2.80 -15.09 -17.38
N LEU A 343 -1.54 -14.99 -17.81
CA LEU A 343 -0.53 -14.25 -17.06
C LEU A 343 -0.90 -12.77 -16.96
N ARG A 344 -1.40 -12.17 -18.04
CA ARG A 344 -1.85 -10.77 -18.03
C ARG A 344 -3.01 -10.54 -17.05
N LEU A 345 -4.01 -11.43 -17.06
CA LEU A 345 -5.14 -11.36 -16.12
C LEU A 345 -4.69 -11.44 -14.66
N LEU A 346 -3.71 -12.31 -14.35
CA LEU A 346 -3.14 -12.39 -13.01
C LEU A 346 -2.48 -11.07 -12.56
N LYS A 347 -1.78 -10.37 -13.47
CA LYS A 347 -1.19 -9.06 -13.17
C LYS A 347 -2.26 -8.00 -12.93
N CYS A 348 -3.32 -8.00 -13.73
CA CYS A 348 -4.47 -7.11 -13.54
C CYS A 348 -5.18 -7.38 -12.21
N LEU A 349 -5.39 -8.66 -11.85
CA LEU A 349 -5.96 -9.05 -10.55
C LEU A 349 -5.10 -8.53 -9.40
N LEU A 350 -3.79 -8.76 -9.43
CA LEU A 350 -2.86 -8.25 -8.43
C LEU A 350 -2.94 -6.72 -8.31
N PHE A 351 -3.01 -6.02 -9.44
CA PHE A 351 -3.14 -4.57 -9.47
C PHE A 351 -4.46 -4.08 -8.87
N ILE A 352 -5.58 -4.76 -9.15
CA ILE A 352 -6.90 -4.47 -8.54
C ILE A 352 -6.84 -4.69 -7.03
N LEU A 353 -6.25 -5.79 -6.55
CA LEU A 353 -6.11 -6.05 -5.11
C LEU A 353 -5.27 -4.98 -4.41
N LEU A 354 -4.18 -4.52 -5.04
CA LEU A 354 -3.37 -3.42 -4.53
C LEU A 354 -4.14 -2.08 -4.52
N LEU A 355 -4.95 -1.80 -5.55
CA LEU A 355 -5.82 -0.62 -5.57
C LEU A 355 -6.87 -0.66 -4.45
N LEU A 356 -7.47 -1.83 -4.18
CA LEU A 356 -8.40 -2.02 -3.06
C LEU A 356 -7.70 -1.79 -1.71
N ALA A 357 -6.47 -2.29 -1.55
CA ALA A 357 -5.67 -2.06 -0.34
C ALA A 357 -5.33 -0.57 -0.09
N VAL A 358 -5.36 0.27 -1.14
CA VAL A 358 -5.21 1.73 -1.04
C VAL A 358 -6.55 2.42 -0.78
N GLN A 359 -7.61 2.00 -1.47
CA GLN A 359 -8.91 2.69 -1.43
C GLN A 359 -9.72 2.37 -0.17
N LEU A 360 -9.66 1.12 0.30
CA LEU A 360 -10.48 0.68 1.42
C LEU A 360 -10.08 1.31 2.75
N PRO A 361 -8.80 1.51 3.11
CA PRO A 361 -8.48 2.19 4.37
C PRO A 361 -8.57 3.72 4.27
N TRP A 362 -8.35 4.30 3.09
CA TRP A 362 -8.18 5.75 2.93
C TRP A 362 -9.24 6.35 2.02
N GLN A 363 -10.20 7.04 2.64
CA GLN A 363 -11.34 7.68 1.97
C GLN A 363 -10.91 8.75 0.95
N PHE A 364 -9.77 9.41 1.18
CA PHE A 364 -9.21 10.45 0.31
C PHE A 364 -8.26 9.93 -0.77
N SER A 365 -8.09 8.61 -0.88
CA SER A 365 -7.23 7.94 -1.87
C SER A 365 -7.50 8.38 -3.31
N GLN A 366 -8.71 8.83 -3.60
CA GLN A 366 -9.13 9.29 -4.93
C GLN A 366 -8.34 10.48 -5.43
N PHE A 367 -7.89 11.37 -4.54
CA PHE A 367 -7.04 12.50 -4.94
C PHE A 367 -5.67 12.01 -5.41
N ALA A 368 -5.06 11.05 -4.70
CA ALA A 368 -3.80 10.45 -5.11
C ALA A 368 -3.95 9.69 -6.44
N LEU A 369 -5.00 8.87 -6.59
CA LEU A 369 -5.26 8.12 -7.83
C LEU A 369 -5.63 9.04 -9.00
N LEU A 370 -6.24 10.19 -8.74
CA LEU A 370 -6.47 11.22 -9.75
C LEU A 370 -5.15 11.78 -10.29
N THR A 371 -4.15 12.04 -9.44
CA THR A 371 -2.82 12.47 -9.93
C THR A 371 -2.15 11.40 -10.78
N GLN A 372 -2.31 10.13 -10.43
CA GLN A 372 -1.84 9.00 -11.24
C GLN A 372 -2.53 8.99 -12.60
N LEU A 373 -3.87 9.11 -12.64
CA LEU A 373 -4.62 9.18 -13.89
C LEU A 373 -4.19 10.39 -14.75
N ALA A 374 -4.04 11.57 -14.15
CA ALA A 374 -3.57 12.76 -14.84
C ALA A 374 -2.17 12.57 -15.45
N SER A 375 -1.26 11.90 -14.73
CA SER A 375 0.09 11.58 -15.26
C SER A 375 0.05 10.63 -16.47
N LEU A 376 -0.84 9.63 -16.43
CA LEU A 376 -1.04 8.69 -17.55
C LEU A 376 -1.65 9.38 -18.77
N LEU A 377 -2.63 10.26 -18.55
CA LEU A 377 -3.23 11.09 -19.60
C LEU A 377 -2.22 12.08 -20.18
N GLY A 378 -1.35 12.67 -19.36
CA GLY A 378 -0.25 13.52 -19.80
C GLY A 378 0.74 12.76 -20.70
N ALA A 379 1.15 11.56 -20.29
CA ALA A 379 2.00 10.69 -21.11
C ALA A 379 1.33 10.32 -22.45
N TYR A 380 0.02 10.06 -22.43
CA TYR A 380 -0.77 9.83 -23.64
C TYR A 380 -0.82 11.06 -24.56
N ALA A 381 -1.03 12.26 -24.03
CA ALA A 381 -1.03 13.49 -24.79
C ALA A 381 0.34 13.77 -25.45
N ILE A 382 1.44 13.56 -24.73
CA ILE A 382 2.80 13.68 -25.28
C ILE A 382 3.01 12.67 -26.43
N GLY A 383 2.52 11.43 -26.26
CA GLY A 383 2.57 10.40 -27.29
C GLY A 383 1.82 10.80 -28.57
N LEU A 384 0.67 11.48 -28.45
CA LEU A 384 -0.09 12.02 -29.59
C LEU A 384 0.62 13.19 -30.28
N LEU A 385 1.28 14.07 -29.50
CA LEU A 385 1.94 15.27 -30.00
C LEU A 385 3.28 14.98 -30.71
N SER A 386 3.89 13.83 -30.45
CA SER A 386 5.15 13.43 -31.08
C SER A 386 4.97 13.16 -32.58
N ARG A 387 5.05 14.22 -33.40
CA ARG A 387 4.95 14.26 -34.88
C ARG A 387 6.13 13.59 -35.61
N ALA A 388 6.65 12.47 -35.10
CA ALA A 388 7.66 11.72 -35.84
C ALA A 388 7.01 11.12 -37.10
N PRO A 389 7.66 11.16 -38.28
CA PRO A 389 7.20 10.40 -39.43
C PRO A 389 7.05 8.96 -38.98
N LEU A 390 5.87 8.40 -39.24
CA LEU A 390 5.35 7.18 -38.64
C LEU A 390 6.18 5.96 -39.07
N SER A 391 7.39 5.85 -38.54
CA SER A 391 8.18 4.65 -38.66
C SER A 391 7.38 3.52 -37.99
N THR A 392 7.26 2.39 -38.67
CA THR A 392 6.50 1.23 -38.18
C THR A 392 6.85 0.79 -36.74
N PRO A 393 8.05 1.00 -36.16
CA PRO A 393 8.29 0.72 -34.75
C PRO A 393 7.63 1.71 -33.77
N LEU A 394 7.60 3.01 -34.07
CA LEU A 394 7.06 4.03 -33.15
C LEU A 394 5.53 3.93 -33.06
N LEU A 395 4.85 3.65 -34.17
CA LEU A 395 3.41 3.35 -34.18
C LEU A 395 3.08 2.09 -33.36
N ARG A 396 3.92 1.04 -33.47
CA ARG A 396 3.73 -0.20 -32.71
C ARG A 396 3.89 0.03 -31.21
N LEU A 397 4.86 0.86 -30.80
CA LEU A 397 5.05 1.23 -29.40
C LEU A 397 3.87 2.04 -28.87
N PHE A 398 3.42 3.05 -29.63
CA PHE A 398 2.27 3.87 -29.24
C PHE A 398 0.98 3.05 -29.17
N SER A 399 0.72 2.15 -30.13
CA SER A 399 -0.41 1.22 -30.10
C SER A 399 -0.37 0.32 -28.87
N ALA A 400 0.79 -0.26 -28.56
CA ALA A 400 0.97 -1.05 -27.35
C ALA A 400 0.67 -0.21 -26.10
N PHE A 401 1.20 1.01 -26.01
CA PHE A 401 0.95 1.92 -24.89
C PHE A 401 -0.55 2.20 -24.72
N VAL A 402 -1.28 2.53 -25.80
CA VAL A 402 -2.74 2.80 -25.73
C VAL A 402 -3.52 1.59 -25.23
N THR A 403 -3.21 0.38 -25.73
CA THR A 403 -3.88 -0.84 -25.24
C THR A 403 -3.58 -1.12 -23.76
N ARG A 404 -2.37 -0.81 -23.28
CA ARG A 404 -2.04 -0.95 -21.85
C ARG A 404 -2.71 0.11 -20.99
N LEU A 405 -2.85 1.32 -21.51
CA LEU A 405 -3.59 2.40 -20.85
C LEU A 405 -5.06 2.00 -20.67
N GLU A 406 -5.69 1.43 -21.69
CA GLU A 406 -7.06 0.90 -21.62
C GLU A 406 -7.20 -0.15 -20.51
N ASP A 407 -6.32 -1.16 -20.48
CA ASP A 407 -6.29 -2.20 -19.43
C ASP A 407 -6.15 -1.58 -18.02
N LEU A 408 -5.29 -0.58 -17.86
CA LEU A 408 -5.02 0.08 -16.57
C LEU A 408 -6.19 0.93 -16.09
N VAL A 409 -6.77 1.74 -16.97
CA VAL A 409 -7.97 2.54 -16.68
C VAL A 409 -9.14 1.63 -16.32
N PHE A 410 -9.30 0.51 -17.05
CA PHE A 410 -10.32 -0.48 -16.74
C PHE A 410 -10.13 -1.11 -15.35
N CYS A 411 -8.90 -1.50 -15.00
CA CYS A 411 -8.61 -2.02 -13.66
C CYS A 411 -8.91 -0.99 -12.56
N GLN A 412 -8.57 0.28 -12.79
CA GLN A 412 -8.88 1.38 -11.86
C GLN A 412 -10.39 1.58 -11.68
N LEU A 413 -11.16 1.53 -12.76
CA LEU A 413 -12.62 1.62 -12.71
C LEU A 413 -13.23 0.44 -11.95
N VAL A 414 -12.78 -0.79 -12.23
CA VAL A 414 -13.24 -1.99 -11.51
C VAL A 414 -12.93 -1.88 -10.01
N ALA A 415 -11.71 -1.50 -9.64
CA ALA A 415 -11.33 -1.33 -8.24
C ALA A 415 -12.20 -0.25 -7.55
N LEU A 416 -12.45 0.88 -8.22
CA LEU A 416 -13.31 1.95 -7.69
C LEU A 416 -14.76 1.48 -7.46
N LEU A 417 -15.33 0.71 -8.40
CA LEU A 417 -16.68 0.16 -8.25
C LEU A 417 -16.75 -0.88 -7.13
N LEU A 418 -15.75 -1.74 -7.00
CA LEU A 418 -15.65 -2.69 -5.90
C LEU A 418 -15.52 -1.97 -4.54
N SER A 419 -14.71 -0.91 -4.47
CA SER A 419 -14.59 -0.06 -3.28
C SER A 419 -15.89 0.66 -2.95
N PHE A 420 -16.65 1.13 -3.96
CA PHE A 420 -17.97 1.73 -3.76
C PHE A 420 -18.96 0.75 -3.14
N CYS A 421 -19.00 -0.50 -3.62
CA CYS A 421 -19.83 -1.54 -3.04
C CYS A 421 -19.38 -1.91 -1.62
N ALA A 422 -18.06 -2.02 -1.39
CA ALA A 422 -17.51 -2.33 -0.06
C ALA A 422 -17.76 -1.20 0.95
N GLN A 423 -17.70 0.07 0.54
CA GLN A 423 -17.95 1.21 1.43
C GLN A 423 -19.43 1.62 1.49
N PHE A 424 -20.36 0.65 1.36
CA PHE A 424 -21.80 0.85 1.52
C PHE A 424 -22.38 2.01 0.67
N GLY A 425 -21.85 2.20 -0.53
CA GLY A 425 -22.32 3.25 -1.43
C GLY A 425 -21.82 4.66 -1.09
N ASN A 426 -20.61 4.78 -0.52
CA ASN A 426 -19.97 6.04 -0.20
C ASN A 426 -20.01 7.04 -1.39
N ARG A 427 -20.83 8.09 -1.24
CA ARG A 427 -21.10 9.09 -2.29
C ARG A 427 -19.87 9.90 -2.67
N LEU A 428 -18.94 10.10 -1.73
CA LEU A 428 -17.68 10.80 -1.99
C LEU A 428 -16.95 10.14 -3.17
N LEU A 429 -17.03 8.80 -3.26
CA LEU A 429 -16.32 8.08 -4.29
C LEU A 429 -16.77 8.43 -5.70
N LEU A 430 -18.08 8.56 -5.90
CA LEU A 430 -18.69 8.86 -7.20
C LEU A 430 -18.65 10.36 -7.54
N LEU A 431 -18.73 11.23 -6.53
CA LEU A 431 -18.74 12.69 -6.70
C LEU A 431 -17.34 13.27 -6.95
N SER A 432 -16.28 12.51 -6.65
CA SER A 432 -14.91 12.95 -6.93
C SER A 432 -14.65 13.12 -8.43
N LEU A 433 -13.72 14.02 -8.78
CA LEU A 433 -13.25 14.20 -10.17
C LEU A 433 -12.63 12.94 -10.79
N TYR A 434 -12.23 11.99 -9.96
CA TYR A 434 -11.59 10.75 -10.40
C TYR A 434 -12.53 9.86 -11.22
N PHE A 435 -13.77 9.67 -10.78
CA PHE A 435 -14.76 8.81 -11.46
C PHE A 435 -15.12 9.28 -12.89
N PRO A 436 -15.56 10.54 -13.13
CA PRO A 436 -15.91 10.99 -14.47
C PRO A 436 -14.69 11.00 -15.41
N LEU A 437 -13.48 11.31 -14.89
CA LEU A 437 -12.26 11.27 -15.70
C LEU A 437 -11.86 9.83 -16.08
N LEU A 438 -12.07 8.86 -15.21
CA LEU A 438 -11.88 7.44 -15.55
C LEU A 438 -12.80 7.03 -16.71
N ILE A 439 -14.09 7.32 -16.61
CA ILE A 439 -15.06 6.98 -17.66
C ILE A 439 -14.70 7.70 -18.97
N GLY A 440 -14.40 9.00 -18.90
CA GLY A 440 -13.99 9.79 -20.07
C GLY A 440 -12.72 9.24 -20.73
N SER A 441 -11.72 8.87 -19.93
CA SER A 441 -10.47 8.28 -20.43
C SER A 441 -10.67 6.91 -21.09
N LEU A 442 -11.57 6.07 -20.54
CA LEU A 442 -11.92 4.78 -21.12
C LEU A 442 -12.67 4.97 -22.45
N ALA A 443 -13.67 5.86 -22.48
CA ALA A 443 -14.40 6.16 -23.70
C ALA A 443 -13.47 6.71 -24.81
N GLY A 444 -12.57 7.63 -24.46
CA GLY A 444 -11.61 8.22 -25.40
C GLY A 444 -10.62 7.20 -25.97
N THR A 445 -10.07 6.33 -25.13
CA THR A 445 -9.14 5.27 -25.57
C THR A 445 -9.84 4.24 -26.46
N LEU A 446 -11.07 3.81 -26.12
CA LEU A 446 -11.88 2.90 -26.93
C LEU A 446 -12.21 3.48 -28.31
N GLN A 447 -12.58 4.77 -28.36
CA GLN A 447 -12.91 5.43 -29.63
C GLN A 447 -11.68 5.56 -30.54
N LEU A 448 -10.52 5.89 -29.98
CA LEU A 448 -9.26 5.91 -30.72
C LEU A 448 -8.90 4.53 -31.28
N ASN A 449 -9.07 3.48 -30.46
CA ASN A 449 -8.75 2.11 -30.85
C ASN A 449 -9.61 1.65 -32.04
N ARG A 450 -10.87 2.07 -32.06
CA ARG A 450 -11.81 1.86 -33.18
C ARG A 450 -11.44 2.63 -34.45
N HIS A 451 -11.02 3.89 -34.35
CA HIS A 451 -10.78 4.73 -35.53
C HIS A 451 -9.38 4.59 -36.13
N ILE A 452 -8.36 4.31 -35.34
CA ILE A 452 -6.96 4.30 -35.81
C ILE A 452 -6.48 2.88 -36.08
N PHE A 453 -6.64 1.94 -35.13
CA PHE A 453 -5.94 0.64 -35.21
C PHE A 453 -6.72 -0.46 -35.92
N LEU A 454 -8.06 -0.49 -35.79
CA LEU A 454 -8.93 -1.41 -36.51
C LEU A 454 -8.84 -1.30 -38.05
N PRO A 455 -8.89 -0.11 -38.68
CA PRO A 455 -8.74 0.02 -40.13
C PRO A 455 -7.32 -0.28 -40.65
N LEU A 456 -6.27 0.06 -39.89
CA LEU A 456 -4.88 -0.25 -40.25
C LEU A 456 -4.59 -1.76 -40.26
N SER A 457 -5.18 -2.53 -39.35
CA SER A 457 -5.04 -4.00 -39.34
C SER A 457 -5.67 -4.68 -40.56
N LYS A 458 -6.78 -4.12 -41.08
CA LYS A 458 -7.42 -4.60 -42.31
C LYS A 458 -6.64 -4.24 -43.57
N PHE A 459 -5.96 -3.08 -43.58
CA PHE A 459 -5.11 -2.65 -44.70
C PHE A 459 -3.80 -3.43 -44.80
N ILE A 460 -3.19 -3.82 -43.68
CA ILE A 460 -1.93 -4.58 -43.65
C ILE A 460 -2.11 -6.03 -44.13
N TRP A 461 -3.32 -6.59 -44.06
CA TRP A 461 -3.64 -7.93 -44.59
C TRP A 461 -4.03 -7.93 -46.07
N TRP A 462 -4.13 -6.76 -46.71
CA TRP A 462 -4.52 -6.59 -48.11
C TRP A 462 -3.36 -6.21 -49.05
N ARG A 463 -2.13 -6.20 -48.53
CA ARG A 463 -0.86 -6.22 -49.29
C ARG A 463 -0.11 -7.48 -48.91
#